data_AF-A0A563UEW2-F1
#
_entry.id   AF-A0A563UEW2-F1
#
_cell.length_a   1.000
_cell.length_b   1.000
_cell.length_c   1.000
_cell.angle_alpha   90.00
_cell.angle_beta   90.00
_cell.angle_gamma   90.00
#
_symmetry.space_group_name_H-M   'P 1'
#
loop_
_entity.id
_entity.type
_entity.pdbx_description
1 polymer ?
#
loop_
_entity_poly.entity_id
_entity_poly.type
_entity_poly.pdbx_seq_one_letter_code
_entity_poly.pdbx_strand_id
1 'polypeptide(L)'
;MKLYIDSESFEISSSDVITGTICLKLNDDFFPEKNWNDSIALILLSWIKSFKELSKNQNSKATFYFFDGPLRFEMIETGKLGYLKLYHKDKCILRNDISSNNLVTNFRLELLKCCELAIDEFNKRGWITPETIHLNSLIKDLTLPWI
;
A
#
# COMPACT_ATOMS: atom_id res chain seq x y z
N MET A 1 6.49 10.40 -3.44
CA MET A 1 5.51 9.34 -3.74
C MET A 1 4.31 9.55 -2.84
N LYS A 2 3.11 9.27 -3.36
CA LYS A 2 1.88 9.20 -2.55
C LYS A 2 1.18 7.86 -2.80
N LEU A 3 0.45 7.39 -1.80
CA LEU A 3 -0.55 6.33 -2.01
C LEU A 3 -1.88 7.02 -2.29
N TYR A 4 -2.59 6.52 -3.29
CA TYR A 4 -3.89 7.03 -3.67
C TYR A 4 -4.91 5.92 -3.58
N ILE A 5 -6.01 6.20 -2.87
CA ILE A 5 -7.22 5.41 -2.90
C ILE A 5 -8.40 6.34 -3.17
N ASP A 6 -9.39 5.84 -3.90
CA ASP A 6 -10.64 6.57 -4.17
C ASP A 6 -11.79 5.88 -3.44
N SER A 7 -12.16 6.41 -2.27
CA SER A 7 -13.28 5.89 -1.46
C SER A 7 -14.63 5.97 -2.16
N GLU A 8 -14.80 6.93 -3.09
CA GLU A 8 -16.06 7.05 -3.83
C GLU A 8 -16.23 5.86 -4.78
N SER A 9 -15.13 5.34 -5.33
CA SER A 9 -15.10 4.15 -6.18
C SER A 9 -15.28 2.82 -5.45
N PHE A 10 -15.42 2.82 -4.12
CA PHE A 10 -15.52 1.57 -3.40
C PHE A 10 -16.86 0.88 -3.65
N GLU A 11 -16.79 -0.42 -3.87
CA GLU A 11 -17.93 -1.30 -4.08
C GLU A 11 -17.74 -2.59 -3.28
N ILE A 12 -18.84 -3.21 -2.85
CA ILE A 12 -18.82 -4.53 -2.22
C ILE A 12 -19.53 -5.53 -3.12
N SER A 13 -18.86 -6.63 -3.42
CA SER A 13 -19.44 -7.74 -4.18
C SER A 13 -20.40 -8.58 -3.33
N SER A 14 -21.19 -9.45 -3.97
CA SER A 14 -22.05 -10.43 -3.27
C SER A 14 -21.27 -11.47 -2.46
N SER A 15 -19.95 -11.57 -2.67
CA SER A 15 -19.03 -12.41 -1.91
C SER A 15 -18.27 -11.62 -0.84
N ASP A 16 -18.77 -10.45 -0.44
CA ASP A 16 -18.20 -9.56 0.58
C ASP A 16 -16.75 -9.09 0.28
N VAL A 17 -16.31 -9.18 -0.97
CA VAL A 17 -15.04 -8.57 -1.39
C VAL A 17 -15.28 -7.10 -1.67
N ILE A 18 -14.55 -6.23 -0.95
CA ILE A 18 -14.56 -4.79 -1.18
C ILE A 18 -13.47 -4.43 -2.18
N THR A 19 -13.88 -3.87 -3.31
CA THR A 19 -12.99 -3.41 -4.37
C THR A 19 -13.04 -1.89 -4.49
N GLY A 20 -12.04 -1.31 -5.14
CA GLY A 20 -11.91 0.13 -5.27
C GLY A 20 -10.61 0.51 -5.95
N THR A 21 -10.48 1.78 -6.30
CA THR A 21 -9.25 2.29 -6.90
C THR A 21 -8.14 2.40 -5.87
N ILE A 22 -6.98 1.81 -6.15
CA ILE A 22 -5.75 1.94 -5.35
C ILE A 22 -4.51 1.98 -6.24
N CYS A 23 -3.66 2.98 -6.07
CA CYS A 23 -2.41 3.07 -6.84
C CYS A 23 -1.32 3.87 -6.12
N LEU A 24 -0.08 3.69 -6.59
CA LEU A 24 1.05 4.57 -6.32
C LEU A 24 1.00 5.76 -7.27
N LYS A 25 1.09 6.97 -6.72
CA LYS A 25 1.35 8.19 -7.51
C LYS A 25 2.83 8.58 -7.40
N LEU A 26 3.51 8.58 -8.54
CA LEU A 26 4.92 8.89 -8.68
C LEU A 26 5.09 10.07 -9.64
N ASN A 27 5.23 11.28 -9.09
CA ASN A 27 5.23 12.51 -9.86
C ASN A 27 3.92 12.62 -10.69
N ASP A 28 4.03 12.53 -12.02
CA ASP A 28 2.90 12.58 -12.95
C ASP A 28 2.38 11.20 -13.37
N ASP A 29 3.06 10.13 -12.97
CA ASP A 29 2.71 8.75 -13.30
C ASP A 29 1.93 8.05 -12.19
N PHE A 30 1.18 7.02 -12.59
CA PHE A 30 0.43 6.13 -11.71
C PHE A 30 0.86 4.68 -11.93
N PHE A 31 0.89 3.90 -10.85
CA PHE A 31 1.13 2.48 -10.94
C PHE A 31 0.18 1.72 -9.99
N PRO A 32 -0.59 0.72 -10.48
CA PRO A 32 -0.54 0.15 -11.83
C PRO A 32 -1.06 1.09 -12.93
N GLU A 33 -2.21 1.71 -12.69
CA GLU A 33 -2.78 2.79 -13.50
C GLU A 33 -3.72 3.61 -12.59
N LYS A 34 -4.09 4.82 -13.03
CA LYS A 34 -4.82 5.78 -12.18
C LYS A 34 -6.16 5.25 -11.67
N ASN A 35 -6.85 4.46 -12.47
CA ASN A 35 -8.19 3.92 -12.18
C ASN A 35 -8.14 2.41 -11.88
N TRP A 36 -6.97 1.89 -11.50
CA TRP A 36 -6.80 0.47 -11.25
C TRP A 36 -7.64 0.04 -10.05
N ASN A 37 -8.60 -0.86 -10.28
CA ASN A 37 -9.60 -1.29 -9.31
C ASN A 37 -9.37 -2.75 -8.90
N ASP A 38 -9.23 -3.00 -7.60
CA ASP A 38 -9.05 -4.35 -7.05
C ASP A 38 -9.35 -4.34 -5.54
N SER A 39 -9.13 -5.47 -4.86
CA SER A 39 -9.48 -5.65 -3.45
C SER A 39 -8.68 -4.76 -2.50
N ILE A 40 -9.29 -3.65 -2.07
CA ILE A 40 -8.65 -2.65 -1.21
C ILE A 40 -8.14 -3.26 0.09
N ALA A 41 -9.00 -4.00 0.80
CA ALA A 41 -8.66 -4.54 2.11
C ALA A 41 -7.50 -5.54 2.03
N LEU A 42 -7.50 -6.42 1.02
CA LEU A 42 -6.44 -7.43 0.84
C LEU A 42 -5.10 -6.78 0.47
N ILE A 43 -5.11 -5.74 -0.35
CA ILE A 43 -3.90 -5.03 -0.75
C ILE A 43 -3.28 -4.29 0.42
N LEU A 44 -4.09 -3.53 1.16
CA LEU A 44 -3.61 -2.82 2.34
C LEU A 44 -3.06 -3.79 3.40
N LEU A 45 -3.72 -4.93 3.62
CA LEU A 45 -3.22 -6.01 4.49
C LEU A 45 -1.87 -6.56 4.00
N SER A 46 -1.73 -6.81 2.70
CA SER A 46 -0.48 -7.26 2.09
C SER A 46 0.64 -6.25 2.32
N TRP A 47 0.36 -4.96 2.11
CA TRP A 47 1.35 -3.89 2.27
C TRP A 47 1.76 -3.67 3.72
N ILE A 48 0.83 -3.76 4.67
CA ILE A 48 1.15 -3.72 6.10
C ILE A 48 2.09 -4.88 6.46
N LYS A 49 1.84 -6.09 5.97
CA LYS A 49 2.73 -7.25 6.23
C LYS A 49 4.13 -7.01 5.69
N SER A 50 4.27 -6.61 4.42
CA SER A 50 5.56 -6.28 3.81
C SER A 50 6.28 -5.15 4.55
N PHE A 51 5.53 -4.14 5.01
CA PHE A 51 6.10 -3.05 5.80
C PHE A 51 6.65 -3.53 7.16
N LYS A 52 5.94 -4.44 7.84
CA LYS A 52 6.40 -5.04 9.11
C LYS A 52 7.63 -5.94 8.92
N GLU A 53 7.81 -6.53 7.75
CA GLU A 53 9.03 -7.29 7.44
C GLU A 53 10.22 -6.36 7.20
N LEU A 54 9.98 -5.24 6.50
CA LEU A 54 11.00 -4.20 6.29
C LEU A 54 11.55 -3.69 7.62
N SER A 55 10.68 -3.51 8.62
CA SER A 55 11.09 -2.97 9.91
C SER A 55 11.87 -3.96 10.78
N LYS A 56 11.72 -5.27 10.55
CA LYS A 56 12.43 -6.32 11.29
C LYS A 56 13.80 -6.63 10.70
N ASN A 57 13.94 -6.42 9.39
CA ASN A 57 15.18 -6.71 8.68
C ASN A 57 16.05 -5.45 8.64
N GLN A 58 17.32 -5.57 9.03
CA GLN A 58 18.30 -4.49 8.83
C GLN A 58 18.55 -4.18 7.34
N ASN A 59 18.03 -5.02 6.45
CA ASN A 59 18.00 -4.77 5.03
C ASN A 59 16.82 -3.85 4.71
N SER A 60 17.13 -2.64 4.28
CA SER A 60 16.16 -1.64 3.82
C SER A 60 15.54 -1.98 2.46
N LYS A 61 15.11 -3.23 2.24
CA LYS A 61 14.42 -3.67 1.03
C LYS A 61 13.15 -4.42 1.42
N ALA A 62 12.02 -4.04 0.82
CA ALA A 62 10.78 -4.79 0.89
C ALA A 62 10.02 -4.76 -0.43
N THR A 63 9.21 -5.80 -0.63
CA THR A 63 8.40 -6.00 -1.83
C THR A 63 6.93 -5.94 -1.47
N PHE A 64 6.18 -5.14 -2.21
CA PHE A 64 4.77 -4.85 -1.99
C PHE A 64 3.98 -5.25 -3.23
N TYR A 65 3.01 -6.14 -3.05
CA TYR A 65 2.22 -6.71 -4.14
C TYR A 65 0.87 -6.01 -4.22
N PHE A 66 0.41 -5.74 -5.44
CA PHE A 66 -0.92 -5.17 -5.68
C PHE A 66 -2.04 -6.20 -5.63
N PHE A 67 -1.76 -7.51 -5.58
CA PHE A 67 -2.64 -8.60 -5.12
C PHE A 67 -1.91 -9.93 -5.42
N ASP A 68 -2.59 -10.96 -5.96
CA ASP A 68 -1.99 -12.17 -6.54
C ASP A 68 -1.50 -11.97 -7.99
N GLY A 69 -1.70 -10.78 -8.55
CA GLY A 69 -1.36 -10.43 -9.92
C GLY A 69 0.14 -10.16 -10.18
N PRO A 70 0.49 -9.84 -11.44
CA PRO A 70 1.88 -9.65 -11.86
C PRO A 70 2.50 -8.33 -11.36
N LEU A 71 1.74 -7.50 -10.66
CA LEU A 71 2.08 -6.13 -10.33
C LEU A 71 2.63 -6.04 -8.91
N ARG A 72 3.85 -5.52 -8.79
CA ARG A 72 4.50 -5.25 -7.50
C ARG A 72 5.42 -4.06 -7.59
N PHE A 73 5.77 -3.51 -6.44
CA PHE A 73 6.89 -2.59 -6.33
C PHE A 73 7.85 -3.05 -5.24
N GLU A 74 9.13 -2.77 -5.46
CA GLU A 74 10.16 -2.91 -4.44
C GLU A 74 10.55 -1.53 -3.94
N MET A 75 10.61 -1.38 -2.62
CA MET A 75 11.15 -0.20 -1.96
C MET A 75 12.53 -0.52 -1.40
N ILE A 76 13.52 0.31 -1.75
CA ILE A 76 14.91 0.17 -1.31
C ILE A 76 15.36 1.49 -0.68
N GLU A 77 15.92 1.48 0.54
CA GLU A 77 16.49 2.66 1.21
C GLU A 77 17.88 2.42 1.81
N THR A 78 18.94 2.69 1.05
CA THR A 78 20.32 2.48 1.50
C THR A 78 21.00 3.79 1.85
N GLY A 79 21.19 4.05 3.14
CA GLY A 79 21.87 5.26 3.63
C GLY A 79 21.11 6.54 3.28
N LYS A 80 21.63 7.32 2.34
CA LYS A 80 21.01 8.58 1.88
C LYS A 80 20.17 8.44 0.62
N LEU A 81 20.12 7.24 0.03
CA LEU A 81 19.44 7.00 -1.24
C LEU A 81 18.24 6.06 -1.03
N GLY A 82 17.06 6.53 -1.43
CA GLY A 82 15.86 5.72 -1.54
C GLY A 82 15.45 5.57 -3.01
N TYR A 83 14.93 4.43 -3.41
CA TYR A 83 14.28 4.30 -4.72
C TYR A 83 13.20 3.23 -4.72
N LEU A 84 12.28 3.37 -5.68
CA LEU A 84 11.26 2.39 -5.98
C LEU A 84 11.58 1.71 -7.31
N LYS A 85 11.34 0.41 -7.38
CA LYS A 85 11.31 -0.33 -8.65
C LYS A 85 9.91 -0.88 -8.86
N LEU A 86 9.31 -0.61 -10.00
CA LEU A 86 7.99 -1.11 -10.37
C LEU A 86 8.15 -2.28 -11.32
N TYR A 87 7.34 -3.31 -11.10
CA TYR A 87 7.43 -4.56 -11.83
C TYR A 87 6.09 -4.97 -12.42
N HIS A 88 6.15 -5.48 -13.64
CA HIS A 88 5.09 -6.29 -14.23
C HIS A 88 5.68 -7.66 -14.57
N LYS A 89 5.20 -8.71 -13.91
CA LYS A 89 5.86 -10.02 -13.83
C LYS A 89 7.29 -9.82 -13.33
N ASP A 90 8.30 -10.40 -13.97
CA ASP A 90 9.70 -10.27 -13.53
C ASP A 90 10.45 -9.12 -14.20
N LYS A 91 9.76 -8.32 -15.02
CA LYS A 91 10.35 -7.17 -15.70
C LYS A 91 10.18 -5.91 -14.85
N CYS A 92 11.31 -5.28 -14.49
CA CYS A 92 11.32 -3.93 -13.95
C CYS A 92 10.93 -2.96 -15.07
N ILE A 93 9.78 -2.30 -14.93
CA ILE A 93 9.25 -1.37 -15.94
C ILE A 93 9.64 0.09 -15.65
N LEU A 94 9.86 0.43 -14.39
CA LEU A 94 10.26 1.78 -13.98
C LEU A 94 11.13 1.70 -12.73
N ARG A 95 12.13 2.59 -12.65
CA ARG A 95 12.86 2.90 -11.42
C ARG A 95 12.68 4.38 -11.14
N ASN A 96 12.17 4.70 -9.95
CA ASN A 96 11.99 6.07 -9.50
C ASN A 96 12.93 6.34 -8.33
N ASP A 97 13.96 7.15 -8.57
CA ASP A 97 14.93 7.54 -7.56
C ASP A 97 14.35 8.65 -6.68
N ILE A 98 14.34 8.43 -5.37
CA ILE A 98 13.78 9.34 -4.37
C ILE A 98 14.94 9.80 -3.50
N SER A 99 15.39 11.04 -3.71
CA SER A 99 16.51 11.67 -3.01
C SER A 99 16.17 12.07 -1.56
N SER A 100 15.54 11.18 -0.80
CA SER A 100 15.18 11.40 0.59
C SER A 100 15.59 10.22 1.45
N ASN A 101 16.22 10.52 2.59
CA ASN A 101 16.47 9.62 3.72
C ASN A 101 15.20 9.31 4.55
N ASN A 102 14.03 9.40 3.94
CA ASN A 102 12.72 9.30 4.60
C ASN A 102 11.70 8.55 3.72
N LEU A 103 12.16 7.75 2.75
CA LEU A 103 11.27 7.01 1.86
C LEU A 103 10.37 6.06 2.66
N VAL A 104 10.96 5.30 3.59
CA VAL A 104 10.22 4.37 4.44
C VAL A 104 9.25 5.10 5.36
N THR A 105 9.68 6.20 5.98
CA THR A 105 8.83 7.03 6.84
C THR A 105 7.66 7.64 6.06
N ASN A 106 7.90 8.18 4.87
CA ASN A 106 6.86 8.75 4.02
C ASN A 106 5.88 7.67 3.56
N PHE A 107 6.38 6.50 3.14
CA PHE A 107 5.53 5.37 2.78
C PHE A 107 4.62 4.95 3.95
N ARG A 108 5.15 4.87 5.17
CA ARG A 108 4.38 4.54 6.37
C ARG A 108 3.23 5.52 6.60
N LEU A 109 3.49 6.82 6.49
CA LEU A 109 2.48 7.87 6.70
C LEU A 109 1.38 7.80 5.63
N GLU A 110 1.74 7.58 4.38
CA GLU A 110 0.79 7.43 3.28
C GLU A 110 -0.02 6.14 3.42
N LEU A 111 0.61 5.03 3.86
CA LEU A 111 -0.07 3.76 4.11
C LEU A 111 -1.08 3.90 5.27
N LEU A 112 -0.66 4.52 6.37
CA LEU A 112 -1.54 4.79 7.50
C LEU A 112 -2.76 5.60 7.07
N LYS A 113 -2.56 6.71 6.34
CA LYS A 113 -3.66 7.53 5.81
C LYS A 113 -4.63 6.72 4.94
N CYS A 114 -4.11 5.89 4.04
CA CYS A 114 -4.97 5.07 3.19
C CYS A 114 -5.76 4.04 4.01
N CYS A 115 -5.13 3.42 5.01
CA CYS A 115 -5.82 2.49 5.90
C CYS A 115 -6.91 3.18 6.73
N GLU A 116 -6.64 4.36 7.29
CA GLU A 116 -7.63 5.14 8.06
C GLU A 116 -8.83 5.51 7.17
N LEU A 117 -8.57 6.08 5.99
CA LEU A 117 -9.62 6.46 5.04
C LEU A 117 -10.45 5.23 4.61
N ALA A 118 -9.80 4.09 4.32
CA ALA A 118 -10.49 2.89 3.93
C ALA A 118 -11.39 2.35 5.06
N ILE A 119 -10.86 2.24 6.28
CA ILE A 119 -11.60 1.77 7.46
C ILE A 119 -12.80 2.70 7.76
N ASP A 120 -12.60 4.02 7.72
CA ASP A 120 -13.67 4.98 7.96
C ASP A 120 -14.81 4.82 6.95
N GLU A 121 -14.48 4.64 5.67
CA GLU A 121 -15.51 4.43 4.63
C GLU A 121 -16.20 3.06 4.78
N PHE A 122 -15.45 2.00 5.12
CA PHE A 122 -16.05 0.68 5.39
C PHE A 122 -17.03 0.73 6.56
N ASN A 123 -16.65 1.40 7.65
CA ASN A 123 -17.50 1.58 8.84
C ASN A 123 -18.75 2.39 8.50
N LYS A 124 -18.59 3.51 7.77
CA LYS A 124 -19.70 4.37 7.35
C LYS A 124 -20.72 3.62 6.48
N ARG A 125 -20.27 2.69 5.65
CA ARG A 125 -21.13 1.86 4.79
C ARG A 125 -21.64 0.58 5.47
N GLY A 126 -21.20 0.30 6.70
CA GLY A 126 -21.57 -0.92 7.43
C GLY A 126 -20.97 -2.20 6.84
N TRP A 127 -19.86 -2.10 6.11
CA TRP A 127 -19.21 -3.24 5.45
C TRP A 127 -18.26 -3.96 6.40
N ILE A 128 -18.78 -5.01 7.02
CA ILE A 128 -18.05 -5.82 8.01
C ILE A 128 -17.70 -7.16 7.38
N THR A 129 -16.41 -7.39 7.13
CA THR A 129 -15.87 -8.61 6.53
C THR A 129 -14.66 -9.08 7.33
N PRO A 130 -14.20 -10.34 7.18
CA PRO A 130 -12.98 -10.80 7.83
C PRO A 130 -11.77 -9.90 7.54
N GLU A 131 -11.65 -9.41 6.31
CA GLU A 131 -10.56 -8.54 5.86
C GLU A 131 -10.65 -7.15 6.50
N THR A 132 -11.84 -6.55 6.60
CA THR A 132 -11.99 -5.22 7.23
C THR A 132 -11.70 -5.28 8.73
N ILE A 133 -12.16 -6.34 9.41
CA ILE A 133 -11.85 -6.59 10.83
C ILE A 133 -10.34 -6.76 11.03
N HIS A 134 -9.68 -7.52 10.16
CA HIS A 134 -8.24 -7.75 10.24
C HIS A 134 -7.44 -6.48 9.94
N LEU A 135 -7.85 -5.69 8.95
CA LEU A 135 -7.19 -4.42 8.62
C LEU A 135 -7.26 -3.46 9.83
N ASN A 136 -8.43 -3.37 10.47
CA ASN A 136 -8.62 -2.54 11.65
C ASN A 136 -7.79 -3.01 12.87
N SER A 137 -7.51 -4.31 13.00
CA SER A 137 -6.66 -4.80 14.08
C SER A 137 -5.17 -4.49 13.85
N LEU A 138 -4.71 -4.46 12.60
CA LEU A 138 -3.30 -4.24 12.24
C LEU A 138 -2.92 -2.76 12.08
N ILE A 139 -3.87 -1.84 11.91
CA ILE A 139 -3.54 -0.42 11.70
C ILE A 139 -2.75 0.19 12.87
N LYS A 140 -2.94 -0.34 14.09
CA LYS A 140 -2.19 0.06 15.29
C LYS A 140 -0.69 -0.19 15.17
N ASP A 141 -0.29 -1.13 14.32
CA ASP A 141 1.13 -1.41 14.08
C ASP A 141 1.81 -0.31 13.26
N LEU A 142 1.03 0.53 12.57
CA LEU A 142 1.55 1.68 11.81
C LEU A 142 1.67 2.94 12.66
N THR A 143 0.94 3.03 13.80
CA THR A 143 0.83 4.25 14.62
C THR A 143 1.85 4.34 15.75
N LEU A 144 2.48 3.23 16.15
CA LEU A 144 3.48 3.22 17.22
C LEU A 144 4.78 3.93 16.78
N PRO A 145 5.39 4.77 17.65
CA PRO A 145 6.71 5.34 17.39
C PRO A 145 7.76 4.22 17.32
N TRP A 146 8.55 4.24 16.25
CA TRP A 146 9.67 3.32 16.06
C TRP A 146 10.89 3.89 16.80
N ILE A 147 11.34 3.18 17.84
CA ILE A 147 12.59 3.44 18.59
C ILE A 147 13.66 2.50 18.06
#